data_AF-A0A8H8XU41-F1
#
_entry.id   AF-A0A8H8XU41-F1
#
_cell.length_a   1.000
_cell.length_b   1.000
_cell.length_c   1.000
_cell.angle_alpha   90.00
_cell.angle_beta   90.00
_cell.angle_gamma   90.00
#
_symmetry.space_group_name_H-M   'P 1'
#
loop_
_entity.id
_entity.type
_entity.pdbx_description
1 polymer ?
#
loop_
_entity_poly.entity_id
_entity_poly.type
_entity_poly.pdbx_seq_one_letter_code
_entity_poly.pdbx_strand_id
1 'polypeptide(L)'
;MTAFNPWQEQGLHGRAVIEAQRCWLGQLAEALSARLQQDCSQPAIGECLERLMSGLLQSLVSEEEAYLELGQPADAAHVDAHNQLCMDVLELIKRHERGEPVGLQLLQLLQGWLERHCAQSDRLALH
;
A
#
# COMPACT_ATOMS: atom_id res chain seq x y z
N MET A 1 9.31 1.09 17.51
CA MET A 1 8.66 0.68 16.25
C MET A 1 7.76 1.82 15.84
N THR A 2 7.96 2.43 14.67
CA THR A 2 7.14 3.56 14.21
C THR A 2 6.01 3.03 13.32
N ALA A 3 4.78 3.11 13.84
CA ALA A 3 3.56 2.90 13.08
C ALA A 3 3.45 3.93 11.95
N PHE A 4 2.57 3.67 10.99
CA PHE A 4 2.14 4.68 10.02
C PHE A 4 1.68 5.96 10.73
N ASN A 5 2.09 7.11 10.21
CA ASN A 5 1.63 8.42 10.67
C ASN A 5 0.69 9.00 9.58
N PRO A 6 -0.55 9.40 9.91
CA PRO A 6 -1.46 9.95 8.92
C PRO A 6 -0.89 11.16 8.18
N TRP A 7 -1.21 11.29 6.89
CA TRP A 7 -0.68 12.33 6.02
C TRP A 7 -1.18 13.73 6.39
N GLN A 8 -2.46 13.82 6.81
CA GLN A 8 -3.06 15.06 7.31
C GLN A 8 -2.36 15.56 8.58
N GLU A 9 -1.94 14.66 9.48
CA GLU A 9 -1.15 15.02 10.67
C GLU A 9 0.26 15.53 10.32
N GLN A 10 0.73 15.25 9.11
CA GLN A 10 1.98 15.77 8.55
C GLN A 10 1.76 17.05 7.72
N GLY A 11 0.54 17.56 7.62
CA GLY A 11 0.17 18.73 6.83
C GLY A 11 0.15 18.49 5.32
N LEU A 12 0.07 17.23 4.88
CA LEU A 12 -0.06 16.87 3.47
C LEU A 12 -1.53 16.83 3.06
N HIS A 13 -1.83 17.38 1.87
CA HIS A 13 -3.18 17.47 1.31
C HIS A 13 -3.16 17.28 -0.22
N GLY A 14 -4.31 16.96 -0.81
CA GLY A 14 -4.48 16.76 -2.25
C GLY A 14 -3.36 15.90 -2.88
N ARG A 15 -2.71 16.42 -3.93
CA ARG A 15 -1.66 15.70 -4.66
C ARG A 15 -0.51 15.21 -3.78
N ALA A 16 -0.16 15.93 -2.71
CA ALA A 16 0.94 15.55 -1.83
C ALA A 16 0.63 14.24 -1.08
N VAL A 17 -0.64 13.98 -0.76
CA VAL A 17 -1.08 12.72 -0.15
C VAL A 17 -0.90 11.55 -1.12
N ILE A 18 -1.32 11.73 -2.37
CA ILE A 18 -1.21 10.72 -3.43
C ILE A 18 0.27 10.35 -3.66
N GLU A 19 1.15 11.34 -3.76
CA GLU A 19 2.59 11.12 -3.91
C GLU A 19 3.21 10.44 -2.68
N ALA A 20 2.83 10.86 -1.47
CA ALA A 20 3.32 10.28 -0.23
C ALA A 20 2.93 8.80 -0.06
N GLN A 21 1.70 8.44 -0.39
CA GLN A 21 1.26 7.03 -0.41
C GLN A 21 2.11 6.19 -1.36
N ARG A 22 2.32 6.67 -2.60
CA ARG A 22 3.10 5.93 -3.61
C ARG A 22 4.52 5.70 -3.13
N CYS A 23 5.14 6.71 -2.53
CA CYS A 23 6.46 6.60 -1.93
C CYS A 23 6.47 5.59 -0.78
N TRP A 24 5.49 5.64 0.10
CA TRP A 24 5.40 4.76 1.27
C TRP A 24 5.22 3.29 0.88
N LEU A 25 4.28 2.99 -0.02
CA LEU A 25 4.05 1.64 -0.54
C LEU A 25 5.26 1.12 -1.33
N GLY A 26 5.91 1.98 -2.13
CA GLY A 26 7.15 1.65 -2.84
C GLY A 26 8.28 1.27 -1.88
N GLN A 27 8.48 2.05 -0.82
CA GLN A 27 9.48 1.75 0.22
C GLN A 27 9.18 0.44 0.96
N LEU A 28 7.90 0.10 1.18
CA LEU A 28 7.53 -1.20 1.76
C LEU A 28 7.86 -2.36 0.82
N ALA A 29 7.58 -2.22 -0.47
CA ALA A 29 7.90 -3.24 -1.47
C ALA A 29 9.43 -3.43 -1.63
N GLU A 30 10.19 -2.33 -1.65
CA GLU A 30 11.66 -2.36 -1.69
C GLU A 30 12.25 -3.02 -0.43
N ALA A 31 11.76 -2.65 0.76
CA ALA A 31 12.21 -3.26 2.01
C ALA A 31 11.92 -4.76 2.07
N LEU A 32 10.75 -5.18 1.56
CA LEU A 32 10.39 -6.59 1.46
C LEU A 32 11.30 -7.33 0.46
N SER A 33 11.55 -6.74 -0.71
CA SER A 33 12.45 -7.29 -1.72
C SER A 33 13.87 -7.50 -1.16
N ALA A 34 14.41 -6.49 -0.48
CA ALA A 34 15.72 -6.58 0.16
C ALA A 34 15.78 -7.69 1.22
N ARG A 35 14.72 -7.87 2.03
CA ARG A 35 14.62 -8.96 3.00
C ARG A 35 14.58 -10.33 2.31
N LEU A 36 13.83 -10.48 1.22
CA LEU A 36 13.76 -11.73 0.47
C LEU A 36 15.10 -12.11 -0.17
N GLN A 37 15.90 -11.15 -0.60
CA GLN A 37 17.24 -11.39 -1.16
C GLN A 37 18.27 -11.85 -0.11
N GLN A 38 18.02 -11.60 1.17
CA GLN A 38 18.92 -11.95 2.27
C GLN A 38 18.60 -13.31 2.91
N ASP A 39 17.77 -14.16 2.28
CA ASP A 39 17.26 -15.42 2.85
C ASP A 39 16.66 -15.21 4.26
N CYS A 40 15.85 -14.16 4.41
CA CYS A 40 15.26 -13.79 5.70
C CYS A 40 14.30 -14.85 6.26
N SER A 41 14.22 -14.90 7.59
CA SER A 41 13.33 -15.78 8.33
C SER A 41 11.86 -15.33 8.27
N GLN A 42 10.93 -16.27 8.48
CA GLN A 42 9.49 -16.00 8.52
C GLN A 42 9.07 -14.86 9.46
N PRO A 43 9.67 -14.67 10.66
CA PRO A 43 9.38 -13.51 11.51
C PRO A 43 9.64 -12.16 10.84
N ALA A 44 10.69 -12.04 10.02
CA ALA A 44 10.99 -10.81 9.30
C ALA A 44 9.94 -10.49 8.23
N ILE A 45 9.29 -11.51 7.65
CA ILE A 45 8.16 -11.30 6.73
C ILE A 45 6.92 -10.84 7.52
N GLY A 46 6.71 -11.37 8.73
CA GLY A 46 5.64 -10.95 9.63
C GLY A 46 5.70 -9.45 9.97
N GLU A 47 6.88 -8.95 10.32
CA GLU A 47 7.08 -7.51 10.57
C GLU A 47 6.72 -6.63 9.36
N CYS A 48 7.00 -7.09 8.14
CA CYS A 48 6.64 -6.36 6.93
C CYS A 48 5.12 -6.30 6.74
N LEU A 49 4.44 -7.42 6.98
CA LEU A 49 2.98 -7.50 6.94
C LEU A 49 2.32 -6.61 8.00
N GLU A 50 2.84 -6.62 9.22
CA GLU A 50 2.37 -5.74 10.30
C GLU A 50 2.53 -4.25 9.95
N ARG A 51 3.69 -3.88 9.39
CA ARG A 51 3.94 -2.50 8.93
C ARG A 51 2.96 -2.09 7.83
N LEU A 52 2.71 -2.96 6.86
CA LEU A 52 1.73 -2.71 5.81
C LEU A 52 0.33 -2.52 6.40
N MET A 53 -0.13 -3.43 7.26
CA MET A 53 -1.44 -3.29 7.92
C MET A 53 -1.59 -2.03 8.74
N SER A 54 -0.52 -1.58 9.41
CA SER A 54 -0.59 -0.43 10.32
C SER A 54 -1.05 0.86 9.64
N GLY A 55 -0.91 0.95 8.32
CA GLY A 55 -1.21 2.17 7.56
C GLY A 55 -2.00 1.96 6.28
N LEU A 56 -2.17 0.73 5.79
CA LEU A 56 -2.71 0.50 4.44
C LEU A 56 -4.11 1.10 4.28
N LEU A 57 -5.06 0.72 5.14
CA LEU A 57 -6.44 1.23 5.04
C LEU A 57 -6.47 2.75 5.17
N GLN A 58 -5.77 3.31 6.15
CA GLN A 58 -5.74 4.76 6.36
C GLN A 58 -5.11 5.49 5.16
N SER A 59 -4.05 4.94 4.56
CA SER A 59 -3.43 5.53 3.37
C SER A 59 -4.40 5.56 2.19
N LEU A 60 -5.13 4.47 1.95
CA LEU A 60 -6.08 4.36 0.85
C LEU A 60 -7.27 5.33 1.02
N VAL A 61 -7.82 5.42 2.24
CA VAL A 61 -8.89 6.39 2.55
C VAL A 61 -8.39 7.82 2.38
N SER A 62 -7.17 8.13 2.82
CA SER A 62 -6.59 9.47 2.63
C SER A 62 -6.36 9.80 1.14
N GLU A 63 -6.10 8.83 0.27
CA GLU A 63 -6.06 9.05 -1.18
C GLU A 63 -7.42 9.46 -1.72
N GLU A 64 -8.48 8.75 -1.33
CA GLU A 64 -9.85 9.01 -1.76
C GLU A 64 -10.33 10.39 -1.29
N GLU A 65 -9.99 10.77 -0.06
CA GLU A 65 -10.22 12.12 0.46
C GLU A 65 -9.44 13.18 -0.35
N ALA A 66 -8.17 12.91 -0.69
CA ALA A 66 -7.37 13.80 -1.51
C ALA A 66 -7.95 13.99 -2.93
N TYR A 67 -8.49 12.92 -3.53
CA TYR A 67 -9.22 12.99 -4.80
C TYR A 67 -10.46 13.89 -4.70
N LEU A 68 -11.21 13.78 -3.60
CA LEU A 68 -12.35 14.64 -3.31
C LEU A 68 -11.93 16.12 -3.15
N GLU A 69 -10.84 16.39 -2.42
CA GLU A 69 -10.28 17.75 -2.25
C GLU A 69 -9.89 18.40 -3.59
N LEU A 70 -9.41 17.59 -4.54
CA LEU A 70 -9.05 18.04 -5.89
C LEU A 70 -10.26 18.21 -6.83
N GLY A 71 -11.47 17.93 -6.35
CA GLY A 71 -12.71 18.04 -7.13
C GLY A 71 -12.92 16.88 -8.11
N GLN A 72 -12.19 15.78 -7.96
CA GLN A 72 -12.28 14.58 -8.79
C GLN A 72 -12.47 13.36 -7.90
N PRO A 73 -13.68 13.11 -7.36
CA PRO A 73 -13.92 11.97 -6.48
C PRO A 73 -13.46 10.65 -7.14
N ALA A 74 -12.86 9.77 -6.33
CA ALA A 74 -12.48 8.44 -6.77
C ALA A 74 -13.70 7.70 -7.33
N ASP A 75 -13.55 7.05 -8.49
CA ASP A 75 -14.62 6.25 -9.07
C ASP A 75 -14.76 4.90 -8.35
N ALA A 76 -15.87 4.20 -8.63
CA ALA A 76 -16.13 2.90 -8.02
C ALA A 76 -15.02 1.87 -8.32
N ALA A 77 -14.40 1.93 -9.50
CA ALA A 77 -13.34 0.99 -9.87
C ALA A 77 -12.06 1.22 -9.06
N HIS A 78 -11.74 2.48 -8.74
CA HIS A 78 -10.62 2.84 -7.87
C HIS A 78 -10.85 2.34 -6.43
N VAL A 79 -12.05 2.59 -5.88
CA VAL A 79 -12.43 2.12 -4.54
C VAL A 79 -12.46 0.59 -4.47
N ASP A 80 -12.94 -0.09 -5.51
CA ASP A 80 -12.93 -1.55 -5.58
C ASP A 80 -11.49 -2.11 -5.62
N ALA A 81 -10.57 -1.43 -6.32
CA ALA A 81 -9.15 -1.81 -6.34
C ALA A 81 -8.49 -1.65 -4.95
N HIS A 82 -8.87 -0.62 -4.19
CA HIS A 82 -8.43 -0.41 -2.80
C HIS A 82 -8.92 -1.52 -1.87
N ASN A 83 -10.21 -1.84 -1.98
CA ASN A 83 -10.83 -2.91 -1.20
C ASN A 83 -10.19 -4.27 -1.51
N GLN A 84 -9.94 -4.56 -2.79
CA GLN A 84 -9.31 -5.82 -3.19
C GLN A 84 -7.89 -5.95 -2.64
N LEU A 85 -7.09 -4.87 -2.67
CA LEU A 85 -5.74 -4.88 -2.08
C LEU A 85 -5.79 -5.21 -0.58
N CYS A 86 -6.71 -4.60 0.17
CA CYS A 86 -6.89 -4.90 1.59
C CYS A 86 -7.22 -6.39 1.81
N MET A 87 -8.12 -6.95 1.01
CA MET A 87 -8.51 -8.35 1.11
C MET A 87 -7.36 -9.31 0.77
N ASP A 88 -6.59 -9.02 -0.28
CA ASP A 88 -5.44 -9.82 -0.68
C ASP A 88 -4.34 -9.82 0.39
N VAL A 89 -4.07 -8.66 0.99
CA VAL A 89 -3.10 -8.54 2.10
C VAL A 89 -3.58 -9.31 3.33
N LEU A 90 -4.87 -9.20 3.70
CA LEU A 90 -5.44 -9.96 4.82
C LEU A 90 -5.32 -11.47 4.62
N GLU A 91 -5.52 -11.98 3.39
CA GLU A 91 -5.34 -13.40 3.11
C GLU A 91 -3.89 -13.84 3.25
N LEU A 92 -2.93 -13.03 2.78
CA LEU A 92 -1.51 -13.32 2.96
C LEU A 92 -1.09 -13.35 4.43
N ILE A 93 -1.71 -12.52 5.27
CA ILE A 93 -1.48 -12.53 6.73
C ILE A 93 -1.98 -13.83 7.35
N LYS A 94 -3.22 -14.22 7.07
CA LYS A 94 -3.78 -15.49 7.56
C LYS A 94 -2.95 -16.70 7.15
N ARG A 95 -2.32 -16.64 5.98
CA ARG A 95 -1.42 -17.69 5.48
C ARG A 95 -0.07 -17.67 6.19
N HIS A 96 0.49 -16.48 6.41
CA HIS A 96 1.71 -16.31 7.20
C HIS A 96 1.55 -16.81 8.64
N GLU A 97 0.42 -16.51 9.29
CA GLU A 97 0.09 -16.99 10.64
C GLU A 97 0.01 -18.54 10.72
N ARG A 98 -0.33 -19.19 9.61
CA ARG A 98 -0.29 -20.67 9.46
C ARG A 98 1.12 -21.22 9.19
N GLY A 99 2.13 -20.37 9.10
CA GLY A 99 3.52 -20.72 8.80
C GLY A 99 3.83 -20.85 7.30
N GLU A 100 2.91 -20.46 6.41
CA GLU A 100 3.14 -20.54 4.97
C GLU A 100 4.14 -19.47 4.50
N PRO A 101 5.00 -19.78 3.52
CA PRO A 101 5.86 -18.78 2.89
C PRO A 101 5.05 -17.89 1.95
N VAL A 102 4.85 -16.63 2.36
CA VAL A 102 4.05 -15.64 1.60
C VAL A 102 4.86 -14.47 1.05
N GLY A 103 6.12 -14.33 1.45
CA GLY A 103 6.90 -13.12 1.18
C GLY A 103 7.02 -12.76 -0.31
N LEU A 104 7.30 -13.73 -1.18
CA LEU A 104 7.36 -13.49 -2.63
C LEU A 104 6.00 -13.07 -3.21
N GLN A 105 4.92 -13.69 -2.75
CA GLN A 105 3.56 -13.38 -3.20
C GLN A 105 3.15 -11.97 -2.76
N LEU A 106 3.51 -11.57 -1.54
CA LEU A 106 3.31 -10.21 -1.05
C LEU A 106 4.08 -9.18 -1.89
N LEU A 107 5.34 -9.48 -2.25
CA LEU A 107 6.13 -8.59 -3.09
C LEU A 107 5.50 -8.40 -4.47
N GLN A 108 5.09 -9.49 -5.11
CA GLN A 108 4.43 -9.47 -6.42
C GLN A 108 3.10 -8.72 -6.38
N LEU A 109 2.32 -8.90 -5.31
CA LEU A 109 1.07 -8.17 -5.09
C LEU A 109 1.34 -6.66 -5.03
N LEU A 110 2.26 -6.22 -4.17
CA LEU A 110 2.55 -4.79 -3.97
C LEU A 110 3.12 -4.14 -5.24
N GLN A 111 4.11 -4.76 -5.89
CA GLN A 111 4.71 -4.22 -7.12
C GLN A 111 3.67 -4.16 -8.25
N GLY A 112 2.95 -5.25 -8.49
CA GLY A 112 1.94 -5.29 -9.54
C GLY A 112 0.79 -4.33 -9.30
N TRP A 113 0.36 -4.16 -8.04
CA TRP A 113 -0.66 -3.18 -7.69
C TRP A 113 -0.16 -1.75 -7.92
N LEU A 114 1.04 -1.40 -7.45
CA LEU A 114 1.63 -0.07 -7.63
C LEU A 114 1.79 0.30 -9.10
N GLU A 115 2.29 -0.61 -9.94
CA GLU A 115 2.46 -0.37 -11.37
C GLU A 115 1.13 -0.04 -12.05
N ARG A 116 0.06 -0.80 -11.75
CA ARG A 116 -1.27 -0.58 -12.33
C ARG A 116 -1.95 0.66 -11.77
N HIS A 117 -1.91 0.83 -10.45
CA HIS A 117 -2.58 1.93 -9.74
C HIS A 117 -1.97 3.29 -10.11
N CYS A 118 -0.65 3.42 -10.06
CA CYS A 118 0.04 4.65 -10.43
C CYS A 118 -0.22 5.02 -11.89
N ALA A 119 -0.21 4.06 -12.81
CA ALA A 119 -0.49 4.32 -14.23
C ALA A 119 -1.92 4.80 -14.49
N GLN A 120 -2.90 4.30 -13.73
CA GLN A 120 -4.30 4.71 -13.84
C GLN A 120 -4.53 6.08 -13.18
N SER A 121 -3.93 6.32 -12.01
CA SER A 121 -3.99 7.58 -11.28
C SER A 121 -3.23 8.72 -11.99
N ASP A 122 -2.12 8.45 -12.67
CA ASP A 122 -1.37 9.46 -13.45
C ASP A 122 -2.12 9.95 -14.68
N ARG A 123 -3.01 9.12 -15.24
CA ARG A 123 -3.85 9.52 -16.36
C ARG A 123 -4.87 10.60 -15.98
N LEU A 124 -5.24 10.69 -14.70
CA LEU A 124 -6.08 11.76 -14.14
C LEU A 124 -5.28 13.07 -13.92
N ALA A 125 -3.96 12.99 -13.74
CA ALA A 125 -3.11 14.13 -13.43
C ALA A 125 -2.72 15.02 -14.64
N LEU A 126 -3.09 14.61 -15.86
CA LEU A 126 -2.72 15.27 -17.13
C LEU A 126 -3.83 16.14 -17.75
N HIS A 127 -4.95 16.35 -17.05
CA HIS A 127 -6.04 17.23 -17.47
C HIS A 127 -6.35 18.25 -16.37
#